data_AF-A0A075LMC6-F1
#
_entry.id   AF-A0A075LMC6-F1
#
_cell.length_a   1.000
_cell.length_b   1.000
_cell.length_c   1.000
_cell.angle_alpha   90.00
_cell.angle_beta   90.00
_cell.angle_gamma   90.00
#
_symmetry.space_group_name_H-M   'P 1'
#
loop_
_entity.id
_entity.type
_entity.pdbx_description
1 polymer ?
#
loop_
_entity_poly.entity_id
_entity_poly.type
_entity_poly.pdbx_seq_one_letter_code
_entity_poly.pdbx_strand_id
1 'polypeptide(L)' 'MRKNEPWDMGHKPGYEFRKHKQSAMERGISRKEFLNEHNNPDHYRPELPSSNRSHKGEDLTDDYFGY' A
#
# COMPACT_ATOMS: atom_id res chain seq x y z
N MET A 1 -7.91 15.55 -12.30
CA MET A 1 -8.97 14.60 -11.89
C MET A 1 -10.30 15.13 -12.38
N ARG A 2 -10.97 14.42 -13.29
CA ARG A 2 -12.38 14.72 -13.61
C ARG A 2 -13.25 14.08 -12.52
N LYS A 3 -14.30 14.76 -12.06
CA LYS A 3 -15.20 14.28 -10.99
C LYS A 3 -15.84 12.90 -11.24
N ASN A 4 -15.85 12.44 -12.50
CA ASN A 4 -16.55 11.22 -12.94
C ASN A 4 -15.59 10.10 -13.41
N GLU A 5 -14.28 10.26 -13.23
CA GLU A 5 -13.34 9.16 -13.51
C GLU A 5 -13.35 8.16 -12.35
N PRO A 6 -13.38 6.84 -12.60
CA PRO A 6 -13.22 5.84 -11.55
C PRO A 6 -11.86 6.05 -10.89
N TRP A 7 -11.86 6.19 -9.57
CA TRP A 7 -10.67 6.25 -8.75
C TRP A 7 -10.40 4.86 -8.18
N ASP A 8 -9.14 4.51 -8.05
CA ASP A 8 -8.70 3.30 -7.38
C ASP A 8 -8.20 3.65 -5.98
N MET A 9 -8.47 2.77 -5.03
CA MET A 9 -7.86 2.84 -3.71
C MET A 9 -6.43 2.31 -3.80
N GLY A 10 -5.47 3.19 -4.05
CA GLY A 10 -4.05 2.84 -4.12
C GLY A 10 -3.38 2.86 -2.74
N HIS A 11 -2.35 2.02 -2.55
CA HIS A 11 -1.46 2.13 -1.39
C HIS A 11 -0.54 3.32 -1.55
N LYS A 12 -0.23 4.01 -0.45
CA LYS A 12 0.87 4.97 -0.43
C LYS A 12 2.19 4.24 -0.74
N PRO A 13 3.17 4.91 -1.38
CA PRO A 13 4.48 4.32 -1.63
C PRO A 13 5.09 3.80 -0.32
N GLY A 14 5.60 2.57 -0.33
CA GLY A 14 6.15 1.91 0.87
C GLY A 14 5.12 1.15 1.74
N TYR A 15 3.81 1.28 1.46
CA TYR A 15 2.75 0.52 2.14
C TYR A 15 2.19 -0.62 1.28
N GLU A 16 2.89 -0.96 0.20
CA GLU A 16 2.51 -2.01 -0.73
C GLU A 16 2.34 -3.36 -0.02
N PHE A 17 1.35 -4.13 -0.46
CA PHE A 17 1.09 -5.46 0.08
C PHE A 17 2.31 -6.39 0.02
N ARG A 18 3.13 -6.29 -1.05
CA ARG A 18 4.36 -7.09 -1.20
C ARG A 18 5.34 -6.82 -0.05
N LYS A 19 5.61 -5.55 0.23
CA LYS A 19 6.54 -5.11 1.29
C LYS A 19 5.99 -5.42 2.67
N HIS A 20 4.69 -5.20 2.89
CA HIS A 20 4.05 -5.57 4.15
C HIS A 20 4.14 -7.07 4.42
N LYS A 21 3.88 -7.91 3.40
CA LYS A 21 3.99 -9.37 3.54
C LYS A 21 5.40 -9.79 3.94
N GLN A 22 6.42 -9.23 3.29
CA GLN A 22 7.83 -9.51 3.63
C GLN A 22 8.17 -9.07 5.05
N SER A 23 7.84 -7.83 5.40
CA SER A 23 8.00 -7.27 6.74
C SER A 23 7.28 -8.10 7.81
N ALA A 24 6.08 -8.59 7.52
CA ALA A 24 5.31 -9.43 8.44
C ALA A 24 5.95 -10.80 8.68
N MET A 25 6.55 -11.38 7.64
CA MET A 25 7.32 -12.63 7.76
C MET A 25 8.60 -12.43 8.57
N GLU A 26 9.31 -11.32 8.36
CA GLU A 26 10.53 -10.98 9.10
C GLU A 26 10.25 -10.64 10.57
N ARG A 27 9.16 -9.90 10.84
CA ARG A 27 8.72 -9.52 12.19
C ARG A 27 7.99 -10.64 12.94
N GLY A 28 7.56 -11.69 12.25
CA GLY A 28 6.79 -12.78 12.84
C GLY A 28 5.45 -12.35 13.43
N ILE A 29 4.81 -11.31 12.87
CA ILE A 29 3.53 -10.78 13.40
C ILE A 29 2.38 -11.75 13.16
N SER A 30 1.37 -11.68 14.02
CA SER A 30 0.16 -12.48 13.86
C SER A 30 -0.67 -12.01 12.66
N ARG A 31 -1.51 -12.91 12.11
CA ARG A 31 -2.47 -12.54 11.05
C ARG A 31 -3.37 -11.37 11.46
N LYS A 32 -3.70 -11.25 12.74
CA LYS A 32 -4.54 -10.16 13.26
C LYS A 32 -3.81 -8.82 13.19
N GLU A 33 -2.55 -8.78 13.58
CA GLU A 33 -1.71 -7.58 13.47
C GLU A 33 -1.51 -7.20 12.01
N PHE A 34 -1.20 -8.17 11.14
CA PHE A 34 -1.13 -7.94 9.70
C PHE A 34 -2.41 -7.33 9.13
N LEU A 35 -3.58 -7.83 9.52
CA LEU A 35 -4.86 -7.28 9.05
C LEU A 35 -5.13 -5.88 9.62
N ASN A 36 -4.73 -5.60 10.86
CA ASN A 36 -4.86 -4.26 11.43
C ASN A 36 -3.97 -3.25 10.70
N GLU A 37 -2.70 -3.59 10.48
CA GLU A 37 -1.75 -2.76 9.74
C GLU A 37 -2.18 -2.58 8.27
N HIS A 38 -2.69 -3.63 7.63
CA HIS A 38 -3.13 -3.57 6.23
C HIS A 38 -4.43 -2.80 6.05
N ASN A 39 -5.36 -2.87 7.01
CA ASN A 39 -6.66 -2.18 6.92
C ASN A 39 -6.60 -0.74 7.44
N ASN A 40 -5.43 -0.23 7.82
CA ASN A 40 -5.29 1.15 8.25
C ASN A 40 -5.60 2.11 7.08
N PRO A 41 -6.68 2.91 7.15
CA PRO A 41 -7.07 3.82 6.07
C PRO A 41 -6.00 4.86 5.75
N ASP A 42 -5.11 5.18 6.69
CA ASP A 42 -4.01 6.13 6.50
C ASP A 42 -2.95 5.62 5.50
N HIS A 43 -2.92 4.32 5.23
CA HIS A 43 -2.01 3.71 4.26
C HIS A 43 -2.52 3.80 2.82
N TYR A 44 -3.76 4.26 2.62
CA TYR A 44 -4.38 4.38 1.32
C TYR A 44 -4.45 5.83 0.85
N ARG A 45 -4.44 6.02 -0.46
CA ARG A 45 -4.77 7.31 -1.08
C ARG A 45 -5.63 7.10 -2.33
N PRO A 46 -6.57 8.01 -2.62
CA PRO A 46 -7.31 7.96 -3.87
C PRO A 46 -6.34 8.22 -5.02
N GLU A 47 -6.14 7.21 -5.87
CA GLU A 47 -5.29 7.30 -7.04
C GLU A 47 -6.09 7.18 -8.34
N LEU A 48 -5.54 7.75 -9.41
CA LEU A 48 -6.04 7.47 -10.75
C LEU A 48 -5.50 6.10 -11.21
N PRO A 49 -6.32 5.26 -11.88
CA PRO A 49 -5.90 3.95 -12.39
C PRO A 49 -4.68 3.98 -13.33
N SER A 50 -4.40 5.15 -13.93
CA SER A 50 -3.24 5.39 -14.80
C SER A 50 -1.94 5.57 -14.02
N SER A 51 -2.01 6.12 -12.80
CA SER A 51 -0.85 6.34 -11.93
C SER A 51 -0.49 5.06 -11.18
N ASN A 52 -1.50 4.34 -10.69
CA ASN A 52 -1.35 3.07 -9.98
C ASN A 52 -0.72 1.98 -10.89
N ARG A 53 -1.20 1.84 -12.13
CA ARG A 53 -0.70 0.81 -13.07
C ARG A 53 0.63 1.12 -13.74
N SER A 54 1.17 2.33 -13.60
CA SER A 54 2.44 2.71 -14.23
C SER A 54 3.66 2.49 -13.34
N HIS A 55 3.49 2.01 -12.09
CA HIS A 55 4.58 1.82 -11.12
C HIS A 55 5.45 3.07 -10.87
N LYS A 56 5.01 4.26 -11.34
CA LYS A 56 5.81 5.51 -11.34
C LYS A 56 6.01 6.11 -9.95
N GLY A 57 5.24 5.65 -8.96
CA GLY A 57 5.32 6.10 -7.58
C GLY A 57 5.72 5.00 -6.60
N GLU A 58 6.10 3.81 -7.07
CA GLU A 58 6.61 2.78 -6.17
C GLU A 58 7.99 3.18 -5.67
N ASP A 59 8.20 3.01 -4.36
CA ASP A 59 9.53 3.22 -3.78
C ASP A 59 10.43 2.03 -4.19
N LEU A 60 11.62 2.34 -4.69
CA LEU A 60 12.58 1.36 -5.19
C LEU A 60 13.27 0.57 -4.07
N THR A 61 13.05 0.98 -2.82
CA THR A 61 13.50 0.27 -1.62
C THR A 61 12.57 -0.91 -1.33
N ASP A 62 13.08 -2.04 -0.84
CA ASP A 62 12.23 -3.16 -0.40
C ASP A 62 11.64 -2.95 1.00
N ASP A 63 11.85 -1.76 1.60
CA ASP A 63 11.46 -1.46 2.97
C ASP A 63 9.96 -1.14 3.10
N TYR A 64 9.32 -1.75 4.09
CA TYR A 64 7.94 -1.44 4.47
C TYR A 64 7.93 -0.27 5.45
N PHE A 65 7.22 0.82 5.11
CA PHE A 65 7.13 2.03 5.96
C PHE A 65 5.91 2.05 6.89
N GLY A 66 5.17 0.94 6.98
CA GLY A 66 4.04 0.82 7.90
C GLY A 66 4.40 0.21 9.24
N TYR A 67 3.66 0.64 10.27
CA TYR A 67 3.55 0.07 11.61
C TYR A 67 2.18 0.43 12.19
#